data_AF-R7VH45-F1
#
_entry.id   AF-R7VH45-F1
#
_cell.length_a   1.000
_cell.length_b   1.000
_cell.length_c   1.000
_cell.angle_alpha   90.00
_cell.angle_beta   90.00
_cell.angle_gamma   90.00
#
_symmetry.space_group_name_H-M   'P 1'
#
loop_
_entity.id
_entity.type
_entity.pdbx_description
1 polymer ?
#
loop_
_entity_poly.entity_id
_entity_poly.type
_entity_poly.pdbx_seq_one_letter_code
_entity_poly.pdbx_strand_id
1 'polypeptide(L)'
;REKPHDDAWNELDAKKIPFLLNYSQCKLYSKDYYAVIEHTSEVLKKEPDNVKALFRRGKAHVGAWNPGEAKEDFKRVKQLDPSMAKACVKEIQNIESLQQQKDNEDRSLLEGKMFK
;
A
#
# COMPACT_ATOMS: atom_id res chain seq x y z
N ARG A 1 21.75 -15.92 24.02
CA ARG A 1 20.70 -14.89 24.21
C ARG A 1 21.09 -13.73 23.32
N GLU A 2 20.43 -13.57 22.18
CA GLU A 2 20.63 -12.41 21.30
C GLU A 2 20.21 -11.15 22.04
N LYS A 3 21.03 -10.10 21.98
CA LYS A 3 20.69 -8.81 22.59
C LYS A 3 20.00 -7.99 21.50
N PRO A 4 18.79 -7.46 21.73
CA PRO A 4 18.16 -6.56 20.76
C PRO A 4 19.13 -5.43 20.38
N HIS A 5 19.29 -5.15 19.09
CA HIS A 5 20.17 -4.14 18.50
C HIS A 5 21.68 -4.46 18.49
N ASP A 6 22.11 -5.68 18.81
CA ASP A 6 23.47 -6.11 18.45
C ASP A 6 23.60 -6.36 16.93
N ASP A 7 24.83 -6.33 16.40
CA ASP A 7 25.07 -6.44 14.95
C ASP A 7 24.52 -7.74 14.36
N ALA A 8 24.61 -8.84 15.13
CA ALA A 8 24.08 -10.15 14.72
C ALA A 8 22.54 -10.15 14.64
N TRP A 9 21.87 -9.46 15.58
CA TRP A 9 20.43 -9.28 15.61
C TRP A 9 19.96 -8.41 14.43
N ASN A 10 20.67 -7.32 14.14
CA ASN A 10 20.37 -6.45 13.00
C ASN A 10 20.53 -7.20 11.66
N GLU A 11 21.58 -8.01 11.52
CA GLU A 11 21.80 -8.84 10.32
C GLU A 11 20.68 -9.87 10.13
N LEU A 12 20.28 -10.55 11.21
CA LEU A 12 19.17 -11.51 11.17
C LEU A 12 17.84 -10.82 10.84
N ASP A 13 17.62 -9.63 11.38
CA ASP A 13 16.40 -8.87 11.16
C ASP A 13 16.29 -8.35 9.71
N ALA A 14 17.41 -7.94 9.11
CA ALA A 14 17.48 -7.60 7.69
C ALA A 14 17.14 -8.80 6.79
N LYS A 15 17.56 -10.02 7.17
CA LYS A 15 17.21 -11.25 6.44
C LYS A 15 15.71 -11.56 6.43
N LYS A 16 14.90 -10.95 7.32
CA LYS A 16 13.43 -11.10 7.30
C LYS A 16 12.76 -10.35 6.15
N ILE A 17 13.39 -9.30 5.63
CA ILE A 17 12.76 -8.40 4.64
C ILE A 17 12.28 -9.14 3.38
N PRO A 18 13.09 -9.99 2.72
CA PRO A 18 12.63 -10.76 1.56
C PRO A 18 11.44 -11.68 1.88
N PHE A 19 11.41 -12.27 3.08
CA PHE A 19 10.31 -13.14 3.51
C PHE A 19 9.02 -12.34 3.74
N LEU A 20 9.09 -11.19 4.43
CA LEU A 20 7.95 -10.30 4.63
C LEU A 20 7.40 -9.78 3.30
N LEU A 21 8.28 -9.44 2.37
CA LEU A 21 7.92 -9.02 1.02
C LEU A 21 7.18 -10.14 0.26
N ASN A 22 7.72 -11.35 0.25
CA ASN A 22 7.10 -12.48 -0.44
C ASN A 22 5.77 -12.88 0.20
N TYR A 23 5.70 -12.91 1.53
CA TYR A 23 4.47 -13.16 2.27
C TYR A 23 3.40 -12.11 1.97
N SER A 24 3.77 -10.83 1.97
CA SER A 24 2.88 -9.72 1.60
C SER A 24 2.34 -9.89 0.17
N GLN A 25 3.15 -10.40 -0.76
CA GLN A 25 2.68 -10.69 -2.12
C GLN A 25 1.60 -11.79 -2.13
N CYS A 26 1.79 -12.87 -1.37
CA CYS A 26 0.80 -13.94 -1.22
C CYS A 26 -0.50 -13.45 -0.57
N LYS A 27 -0.38 -12.60 0.46
CA LYS A 27 -1.53 -11.98 1.13
C LYS A 27 -2.29 -11.02 0.23
N LEU A 28 -1.58 -10.30 -0.64
CA LEU A 28 -2.21 -9.44 -1.64
C LEU A 28 -3.04 -10.27 -2.65
N TYR A 29 -2.55 -11.43 -3.08
CA TYR A 29 -3.35 -12.36 -3.91
C TYR A 29 -4.58 -12.91 -3.17
N SER A 30 -4.45 -13.11 -1.86
CA SER A 30 -5.54 -13.55 -0.98
C SER A 30 -6.50 -12.43 -0.59
N LYS A 31 -6.27 -11.18 -1.05
CA LYS A 31 -7.03 -9.97 -0.67
C LYS A 31 -7.04 -9.67 0.84
N ASP A 32 -6.04 -10.18 1.56
CA ASP A 32 -5.84 -9.90 2.98
C ASP A 32 -5.04 -8.60 3.14
N TYR A 33 -5.73 -7.47 2.91
CA TYR A 33 -5.07 -6.17 2.74
C TYR A 33 -4.42 -5.65 4.03
N TYR A 34 -5.01 -5.91 5.19
CA TYR A 34 -4.46 -5.46 6.47
C TYR A 34 -3.13 -6.14 6.80
N ALA A 35 -3.01 -7.45 6.55
CA ALA A 35 -1.74 -8.16 6.71
C ALA A 35 -0.66 -7.62 5.75
N VAL A 36 -1.04 -7.25 4.52
CA VAL A 36 -0.11 -6.60 3.58
C VAL A 36 0.37 -5.26 4.13
N ILE A 37 -0.54 -4.41 4.60
CA ILE A 37 -0.20 -3.08 5.14
C ILE A 37 0.73 -3.20 6.35
N GLU A 38 0.46 -4.14 7.27
CA GLU A 38 1.26 -4.38 8.46
C GLU A 38 2.71 -4.75 8.09
N HIS A 39 2.89 -5.82 7.30
CA HIS A 39 4.23 -6.33 6.99
C HIS A 39 5.02 -5.41 6.07
N THR A 40 4.36 -4.77 5.10
CA THR A 40 5.03 -3.77 4.26
C THR A 40 5.42 -2.53 5.06
N SER A 41 4.62 -2.11 6.04
CA SER A 41 4.99 -1.01 6.93
C SER A 41 6.17 -1.36 7.84
N GLU A 42 6.29 -2.62 8.29
CA GLU A 42 7.49 -3.08 9.00
C GLU A 42 8.74 -2.99 8.11
N VAL A 43 8.65 -3.43 6.85
CA VAL A 43 9.75 -3.29 5.89
C VAL A 43 10.12 -1.81 5.70
N LEU A 44 9.13 -0.93 5.56
CA LEU A 44 9.37 0.50 5.31
C LEU A 44 9.93 1.26 6.53
N LYS A 45 9.78 0.74 7.75
CA LYS A 45 10.49 1.28 8.93
C LYS A 45 12.01 1.07 8.82
N LYS A 46 12.45 0.00 8.13
CA LYS A 46 13.85 -0.38 7.98
C LYS A 46 14.45 0.10 6.66
N GLU A 47 13.66 -0.01 5.60
CA GLU A 47 14.00 0.41 4.23
C GLU A 47 12.92 1.36 3.70
N PRO A 48 12.95 2.66 4.07
CA PRO A 48 11.90 3.63 3.70
C PRO A 48 11.66 3.76 2.19
N ASP A 49 12.69 3.47 1.40
CA ASP A 49 12.67 3.56 -0.06
C ASP A 49 12.54 2.20 -0.75
N ASN A 50 12.08 1.15 -0.04
CA ASN A 50 11.82 -0.14 -0.65
C ASN A 50 10.62 -0.06 -1.61
N VAL A 51 10.93 0.02 -2.90
CA VAL A 51 9.95 0.12 -4.00
C VAL A 51 8.90 -1.00 -3.97
N LYS A 52 9.31 -2.24 -3.64
CA LYS A 52 8.39 -3.39 -3.60
C LYS A 52 7.41 -3.26 -2.43
N ALA A 53 7.87 -2.82 -1.26
CA ALA A 53 7.02 -2.62 -0.10
C ALA A 53 6.03 -1.48 -0.34
N LEU A 54 6.50 -0.31 -0.81
CA LEU A 54 5.64 0.83 -1.16
C LEU A 54 4.56 0.44 -2.18
N PHE A 55 4.95 -0.23 -3.26
CA PHE A 55 3.99 -0.60 -4.31
C PHE A 55 2.93 -1.59 -3.81
N ARG A 56 3.34 -2.60 -3.03
CA ARG A 56 2.40 -3.58 -2.44
C ARG A 56 1.49 -2.95 -1.39
N ARG A 57 2.02 -2.06 -0.57
CA ARG A 57 1.25 -1.32 0.43
C ARG A 57 0.23 -0.40 -0.22
N GLY A 58 0.63 0.32 -1.27
CA GLY A 58 -0.28 1.15 -2.06
C GLY A 58 -1.45 0.34 -2.63
N LYS A 59 -1.18 -0.83 -3.21
CA LYS A 59 -2.24 -1.74 -3.70
C LYS A 59 -3.15 -2.25 -2.58
N ALA A 60 -2.61 -2.53 -1.40
CA ALA A 60 -3.41 -2.95 -0.26
C ALA A 60 -4.27 -1.81 0.30
N HIS A 61 -3.76 -0.59 0.34
CA HIS A 61 -4.53 0.60 0.70
C HIS A 61 -5.69 0.84 -0.28
N VAL A 62 -5.52 0.61 -1.58
CA VAL A 62 -6.66 0.62 -2.54
C VAL A 62 -7.71 -0.42 -2.14
N GLY A 63 -7.29 -1.66 -1.86
CA GLY A 63 -8.19 -2.74 -1.45
C GLY A 63 -8.88 -2.51 -0.11
N ALA A 64 -8.25 -1.79 0.81
CA ALA A 64 -8.78 -1.42 2.12
C ALA A 64 -9.59 -0.11 2.12
N TRP A 65 -9.79 0.52 0.96
CA TRP A 65 -10.47 1.82 0.82
C TRP A 65 -9.76 2.99 1.54
N ASN A 66 -8.42 3.02 1.47
CA ASN A 66 -7.55 4.09 1.97
C ASN A 66 -6.91 4.85 0.79
N PRO A 67 -7.66 5.68 0.06
CA PRO A 67 -7.20 6.27 -1.19
C PRO A 67 -6.07 7.30 -1.02
N GLY A 68 -5.99 7.98 0.13
CA GLY A 68 -4.95 8.98 0.39
C GLY A 68 -3.58 8.33 0.49
N GLU A 69 -3.47 7.36 1.40
CA GLU A 69 -2.27 6.56 1.66
C GLU A 69 -1.82 5.80 0.41
N ALA A 70 -2.77 5.23 -0.34
CA ALA A 70 -2.47 4.58 -1.61
C ALA A 70 -1.80 5.52 -2.62
N LYS A 71 -2.33 6.75 -2.78
CA LYS A 71 -1.74 7.74 -3.69
C LYS A 71 -0.35 8.18 -3.25
N GLU A 72 -0.12 8.33 -1.94
CA GLU A 72 1.20 8.68 -1.41
C GLU A 72 2.25 7.60 -1.72
N ASP A 73 1.90 6.33 -1.48
CA ASP A 73 2.77 5.19 -1.79
C ASP A 73 3.13 5.14 -3.29
N PHE A 74 2.14 5.27 -4.18
CA PHE A 74 2.39 5.26 -5.64
C PHE A 74 3.17 6.49 -6.12
N LYS A 75 2.97 7.66 -5.50
CA LYS A 75 3.79 8.84 -5.79
C LYS A 75 5.24 8.62 -5.39
N ARG A 76 5.48 7.99 -4.23
CA ARG A 76 6.84 7.67 -3.77
C ARG A 76 7.52 6.64 -4.68
N VAL A 77 6.80 5.58 -5.09
CA VAL A 77 7.32 4.60 -6.07
C VAL A 77 7.73 5.30 -7.37
N LYS A 78 6.89 6.19 -7.90
CA LYS A 78 7.20 6.93 -9.14
C LYS A 78 8.47 7.78 -9.02
N GLN A 79 8.74 8.35 -7.85
CA GLN A 79 9.97 9.13 -7.61
C GLN A 79 11.22 8.25 -7.55
N LEU A 80 11.10 7.07 -6.94
CA LEU A 80 12.23 6.15 -6.72
C LEU A 80 12.53 5.29 -7.95
N ASP A 81 11.50 4.85 -8.67
CA ASP A 81 11.61 4.01 -9.85
C ASP A 81 10.76 4.58 -11.00
N PRO A 82 11.35 5.43 -11.86
CA PRO A 82 10.67 5.99 -13.02
C PRO A 82 10.17 4.94 -14.02
N SER A 83 10.73 3.72 -14.05
CA SER A 83 10.26 2.65 -14.94
C SER A 83 8.84 2.19 -14.58
N MET A 84 8.48 2.31 -13.29
CA MET A 84 7.15 2.00 -12.77
C MET A 84 6.16 3.17 -12.88
N ALA A 85 6.58 4.34 -13.39
CA ALA A 85 5.76 5.55 -13.42
C ALA A 85 4.41 5.33 -14.13
N LYS A 86 4.42 4.64 -15.27
CA LYS A 86 3.18 4.35 -16.03
C LYS A 86 2.20 3.49 -15.22
N ALA A 87 2.70 2.49 -14.50
CA ALA A 87 1.87 1.65 -13.64
C ALA A 87 1.30 2.45 -12.47
N CYS A 88 2.12 3.27 -11.81
CA CYS A 88 1.70 4.08 -10.67
C CYS A 88 0.66 5.15 -11.06
N VAL A 89 0.83 5.81 -12.21
CA VAL A 89 -0.15 6.77 -12.72
C VAL A 89 -1.48 6.09 -13.00
N LYS A 90 -1.47 4.88 -13.56
CA LYS A 90 -2.70 4.10 -13.79
C LYS A 90 -3.42 3.78 -12.48
N GLU A 91 -2.69 3.36 -11.44
CA GLU A 91 -3.30 3.08 -10.13
C GLU A 91 -3.88 4.36 -9.49
N ILE A 92 -3.19 5.50 -9.59
CA ILE A 92 -3.70 6.79 -9.09
C ILE A 92 -4.98 7.21 -9.82
N GLN A 93 -5.03 7.08 -11.14
CA GLN A 93 -6.23 7.37 -11.93
C GLN A 93 -7.40 6.45 -11.57
N ASN A 94 -7.11 5.16 -11.32
CA ASN A 94 -8.12 4.21 -10.85
C ASN A 94 -8.71 4.65 -9.50
N ILE A 95 -7.87 5.07 -8.55
CA ILE A 95 -8.32 5.59 -7.25
C ILE A 95 -9.22 6.81 -7.43
N GLU A 96 -8.83 7.77 -8.27
CA GLU A 96 -9.64 8.97 -8.54
C GLU A 96 -10.99 8.63 -9.15
N SER A 97 -11.04 7.69 -10.09
CA SER A 97 -12.30 7.22 -10.67
C SER A 97 -13.20 6.55 -9.63
N LEU A 98 -12.64 5.72 -8.74
CA LEU A 98 -13.39 5.05 -7.69
C LEU A 98 -13.97 6.05 -6.68
N GLN A 99 -13.18 7.06 -6.30
CA GLN A 99 -13.65 8.14 -5.42
C GLN A 99 -14.78 8.93 -6.07
N GLN A 100 -14.63 9.33 -7.34
CA GLN A 100 -15.66 10.07 -8.06
C GLN A 100 -16.97 9.29 -8.20
N GLN A 101 -16.89 7.97 -8.45
CA GLN A 101 -18.07 7.11 -8.49
C GLN A 101 -18.79 7.09 -7.14
N LYS A 102 -18.04 6.87 -6.05
CA LYS A 102 -18.61 6.88 -4.70
C LYS A 102 -19.26 8.23 -4.35
N ASP A 103 -18.59 9.34 -4.66
CA ASP A 103 -19.12 10.68 -4.40
C ASP A 103 -20.42 10.95 -5.19
N ASN A 104 -20.51 10.44 -6.42
CA ASN A 104 -21.72 10.55 -7.25
C ASN A 104 -22.87 9.68 -6.71
N GLU A 105 -22.56 8.45 -6.27
CA GLU A 105 -23.52 7.56 -5.62
C GLU A 105 -24.07 8.18 -4.33
N ASP A 106 -23.19 8.68 -3.47
CA ASP A 106 -23.56 9.35 -2.22
C ASP A 106 -24.43 10.58 -2.49
N ARG A 107 -24.12 11.39 -3.51
CA ARG A 107 -24.96 12.53 -3.92
C ARG A 107 -26.35 12.08 -4.36
N SER A 108 -26.44 11.08 -5.23
CA SER A 108 -27.72 10.57 -5.73
C SER A 108 -28.59 10.01 -4.60
N LEU A 109 -27.98 9.32 -3.63
CA LEU A 109 -28.66 8.81 -2.44
C LEU A 109 -29.20 9.93 -1.55
N LEU A 110 -28.48 11.05 -1.42
CA LEU A 110 -28.93 12.21 -0.65
C LEU A 110 -30.10 12.92 -1.33
N GLU A 111 -30.02 13.15 -2.64
CA GLU A 111 -31.10 13.75 -3.43
C GLU A 111 -32.39 12.90 -3.31
N GLY A 112 -32.31 11.59 -3.50
CA GLY A 112 -33.47 10.70 -3.39
C GLY A 112 -34.12 10.63 -1.99
N LYS A 113 -33.39 10.97 -0.93
CA LYS A 113 -33.92 11.07 0.45
C LYS A 113 -34.53 12.43 0.77
N MET A 114 -34.13 13.51 0.08
CA MET A 114 -34.71 14.85 0.28
C MET A 114 -36.07 15.01 -0.40
N PHE A 115 -36.37 14.21 -1.43
CA PHE A 115 -37.62 14.28 -2.20
C PHE A 115 -38.67 13.22 -1.79
N LYS A 116 -38.49 12.54 -0.65
CA LYS A 116 -39.49 11.66 -0.01
C LYS A 116 -39.91 12.24 1.33
#